data_AF-A0A932FTG2-F1
#
_entry.id   AF-A0A932FTG2-F1
#
_cell.length_a   1.000
_cell.length_b   1.000
_cell.length_c   1.000
_cell.angle_alpha   90.00
_cell.angle_beta   90.00
_cell.angle_gamma   90.00
#
_symmetry.space_group_name_H-M   'P 1'
#
loop_
_entity.id
_entity.type
_entity.pdbx_description
1 polymer ?
#
loop_
_entity_poly.entity_id
_entity_poly.type
_entity_poly.pdbx_seq_one_letter_code
_entity_poly.pdbx_strand_id
1 'polypeptide(L)' 'MSSAERLRDAIRGLAGESRPQGVTKLRGAEGTYRIRVGPYRVVYDIHDDRALVVILKVVRRSETAYS' A
#
# COMPACT_ATOMS: atom_id res chain seq x y z
N MET A 1 12.92 6.71 -13.84
CA MET A 1 12.75 6.19 -12.46
C MET A 1 12.68 4.67 -12.46
N SER A 2 13.45 4.05 -11.58
CA SER A 2 13.40 2.62 -11.27
C SER A 2 12.09 2.25 -10.55
N SER A 3 11.81 0.95 -10.43
CA SER A 3 10.65 0.49 -9.65
C SER A 3 10.79 0.77 -8.15
N ALA A 4 12.02 0.75 -7.62
CA ALA A 4 12.30 1.06 -6.23
C ALA A 4 12.01 2.53 -5.91
N GLU A 5 12.37 3.44 -6.80
CA GLU A 5 12.07 4.87 -6.66
C GLU A 5 10.56 5.11 -6.64
N ARG A 6 9.81 4.55 -7.61
CA ARG A 6 8.34 4.66 -7.62
C ARG A 6 7.69 4.12 -6.35
N LEU A 7 8.17 2.98 -5.84
CA LEU A 7 7.66 2.39 -4.59
C LEU A 7 7.94 3.29 -3.39
N ARG A 8 9.18 3.76 -3.25
CA ARG A 8 9.58 4.65 -2.17
C ARG A 8 8.73 5.93 -2.16
N ASP A 9 8.55 6.55 -3.31
CA ASP A 9 7.83 7.81 -3.42
C ASP A 9 6.33 7.62 -3.13
N ALA A 10 5.73 6.52 -3.62
CA ALA A 10 4.36 6.16 -3.29
C ALA A 10 4.16 5.87 -1.80
N ILE A 11 5.08 5.11 -1.16
CA ILE A 11 5.01 4.80 0.27
C ILE A 11 5.17 6.07 1.11
N ARG A 12 6.11 6.95 0.77
CA ARG A 12 6.28 8.23 1.47
C ARG A 12 5.05 9.12 1.32
N GLY A 13 4.41 9.10 0.15
CA GLY A 13 3.16 9.83 -0.11
C GLY A 13 2.01 9.45 0.84
N LEU A 14 1.98 8.20 1.33
CA LEU A 14 0.94 7.73 2.26
C LEU A 14 0.95 8.48 3.61
N ALA A 15 2.07 9.09 3.99
CA ALA A 15 2.13 9.92 5.19
C ALA A 15 1.35 11.24 5.05
N GLY A 16 1.26 11.78 3.82
CA GLY A 16 0.51 13.01 3.54
C GLY A 16 -0.94 12.75 3.13
N GLU A 17 -1.17 11.70 2.34
CA GLU A 17 -2.50 11.26 1.94
C GLU A 17 -2.58 9.73 2.09
N SER A 18 -3.18 9.28 3.19
CA SER A 18 -3.27 7.87 3.56
C SER A 18 -4.25 7.07 2.70
N ARG A 19 -5.16 7.74 1.99
CA ARG A 19 -6.19 7.16 1.10
C ARG A 19 -6.11 7.81 -0.29
N PRO A 20 -4.97 7.68 -1.00
CA PRO A 20 -4.77 8.35 -2.28
C PRO A 20 -5.71 7.81 -3.35
N GLN A 21 -5.85 8.56 -4.45
CA GLN A 21 -6.71 8.17 -5.55
C GLN A 21 -6.36 6.76 -6.07
N GLY A 22 -7.39 5.92 -6.25
CA GLY A 22 -7.23 4.54 -6.71
C GLY A 22 -6.88 3.53 -5.60
N VAL A 23 -6.89 3.96 -4.32
CA VAL A 23 -6.82 3.04 -3.18
C VAL A 23 -8.01 2.07 -3.18
N THR A 24 -7.75 0.82 -2.81
CA THR A 24 -8.79 -0.20 -2.58
C THR A 24 -8.80 -0.59 -1.11
N LYS A 25 -9.93 -0.44 -0.40
CA LYS A 25 -10.10 -1.06 0.92
C LYS A 25 -10.25 -2.58 0.77
N LEU A 26 -9.48 -3.36 1.52
CA LEU A 26 -9.59 -4.83 1.48
C LEU A 26 -10.75 -5.28 2.37
N ARG A 27 -11.49 -6.31 1.93
CA ARG A 27 -12.58 -6.89 2.72
C ARG A 27 -12.01 -7.87 3.75
N GLY A 28 -12.61 -7.92 4.94
CA GLY A 28 -12.25 -8.88 5.98
C GLY A 28 -11.11 -8.45 6.91
N ALA A 29 -10.50 -7.29 6.69
CA ALA A 29 -9.53 -6.69 7.60
C ALA A 29 -9.91 -5.22 7.84
N GLU A 30 -10.01 -4.84 9.11
CA GLU A 30 -10.40 -3.49 9.51
C GLU A 30 -9.22 -2.54 9.32
N GLY A 31 -9.46 -1.40 8.67
CA GLY A 31 -8.39 -0.42 8.42
C GLY A 31 -7.36 -0.80 7.35
N THR A 32 -7.52 -1.94 6.65
CA THR A 32 -6.56 -2.38 5.63
C THR A 32 -6.89 -1.91 4.22
N TYR A 33 -5.88 -1.38 3.54
CA TYR A 33 -5.95 -0.78 2.22
C TYR A 33 -4.85 -1.31 1.30
N ARG A 34 -5.03 -1.06 0.00
CA ARG A 34 -4.08 -1.43 -1.04
C ARG A 34 -3.99 -0.36 -2.12
N ILE A 35 -2.77 0.00 -2.48
CA ILE A 35 -2.47 0.79 -3.69
C ILE A 35 -1.66 -0.03 -4.70
N ARG A 36 -1.74 0.36 -5.98
CA ARG A 36 -0.95 -0.22 -7.06
C ARG A 36 0.15 0.74 -7.48
N VAL A 37 1.39 0.23 -7.51
CA VAL A 37 2.56 0.99 -7.96
C VAL A 37 3.23 0.21 -9.09
N GLY A 38 2.84 0.50 -10.33
CA GLY A 38 3.28 -0.25 -11.50
C GLY A 38 2.97 -1.76 -11.39
N PRO A 39 3.98 -2.66 -11.38
CA PRO A 39 3.78 -4.10 -11.21
C PRO A 39 3.67 -4.53 -9.74
N TYR A 40 3.78 -3.63 -8.77
CA TYR A 40 3.70 -3.93 -7.35
C TYR A 40 2.35 -3.54 -6.74
N ARG A 41 1.98 -4.23 -5.67
CA ARG A 41 0.88 -3.88 -4.77
C ARG A 41 1.47 -3.61 -3.39
N VAL A 42 1.08 -2.48 -2.79
CA VAL A 42 1.42 -2.17 -1.41
C VAL A 42 0.15 -2.35 -0.59
N VAL A 43 0.20 -3.21 0.41
CA VAL A 43 -0.87 -3.43 1.39
C VAL A 43 -0.45 -2.75 2.69
N TYR A 44 -1.35 -1.98 3.27
CA TYR A 44 -1.06 -1.17 4.45
C TYR A 44 -2.30 -0.98 5.31
N ASP A 45 -2.09 -0.75 6.59
CA ASP A 45 -3.13 -0.36 7.54
C ASP A 45 -3.05 1.13 7.85
N ILE A 46 -4.21 1.71 8.14
CA ILE A 46 -4.35 3.08 8.65
C ILE A 46 -4.89 3.00 10.07
N HIS A 47 -4.15 3.58 11.01
CA HIS A 47 -4.58 3.80 12.39
C HIS A 47 -4.79 5.31 12.58
N ASP A 48 -6.02 5.77 12.31
CA ASP A 48 -6.37 7.20 12.35
C ASP A 48 -6.21 7.78 13.77
N ASP A 49 -6.41 6.97 14.82
CA ASP A 49 -6.22 7.34 16.24
C ASP A 49 -4.77 7.70 16.58
N ARG A 50 -3.82 7.23 15.79
CA ARG A 50 -2.37 7.40 16.02
C ARG A 50 -1.67 8.16 14.90
N ALA A 51 -2.42 8.63 13.89
CA ALA A 51 -1.86 9.19 12.66
C ALA A 51 -0.77 8.27 12.04
N LEU A 52 -0.99 6.95 12.10
CA LEU A 52 0.01 5.95 11.74
C LEU A 52 -0.45 5.15 10.52
N VAL A 53 0.47 5.01 9.56
CA VAL A 53 0.33 4.11 8.42
C VAL A 53 1.36 2.99 8.53
N VAL A 54 0.90 1.74 8.54
CA VAL A 54 1.77 0.56 8.66
C VAL A 54 1.80 -0.18 7.34
N ILE A 55 2.98 -0.28 6.72
CA ILE A 55 3.14 -1.09 5.50
C ILE A 55 3.23 -2.56 5.90
N LEU A 56 2.22 -3.34 5.52
CA LEU A 56 2.15 -4.77 5.84
C LEU A 56 2.92 -5.62 4.83
N LYS A 57 2.76 -5.31 3.54
CA LYS A 57 3.36 -6.12 2.46
C LYS A 57 3.56 -5.32 1.18
N VAL A 58 4.67 -5.59 0.50
CA VAL A 58 4.91 -5.15 -0.88
C VAL A 58 5.03 -6.41 -1.75
N VAL A 59 4.12 -6.58 -2.71
CA VAL A 59 4.02 -7.81 -3.53
C VAL A 59 4.15 -7.49 -5.00
N ARG A 60 4.96 -8.25 -5.74
CA ARG A 60 5.03 -8.15 -7.20
C ARG A 60 3.93 -9.00 -7.85
N ARG A 61 3.26 -8.48 -8.89
CA ARG A 61 2.10 -9.11 -9.54
C ARG A 61 2.35 -10.53 -10.08
N SER A 62 3.59 -10.89 -10.41
CA SER A 62 3.97 -12.21 -10.95
C SER A 62 4.39 -13.22 -9.88
N GLU A 63 4.46 -12.80 -8.63
CA GLU A 63 4.75 -13.67 -7.50
C GLU A 63 3.39 -14.09 -6.91
N THR A 64 2.98 -15.32 -7.23
CA THR A 64 1.73 -15.89 -6.73
C THR A 64 1.86 -16.11 -5.23
N ALA A 65 1.40 -15.15 -4.42
CA ALA A 65 1.30 -15.29 -2.98
C ALA A 65 -0.03 -15.94 -2.54
N TYR A 66 -0.43 -17.00 -3.23
CA TYR A 66 -1.42 -17.98 -2.79
C TYR A 66 -0.90 -19.36 -3.22
N SER A 67 -0.16 -19.98 -2.32
CA SER A 67 0.18 -21.40 -2.27
C SER A 67 0.24 -21.75 -0.80
#